data_AF-A0A326GJJ0-F1
#
_entry.id   AF-A0A326GJJ0-F1
#
_cell.length_a   1.000
_cell.length_b   1.000
_cell.length_c   1.000
_cell.angle_alpha   90.00
_cell.angle_beta   90.00
_cell.angle_gamma   90.00
#
_symmetry.space_group_name_H-M   'P 1'
#
loop_
_entity.id
_entity.type
_entity.pdbx_description
1 polymer ?
#
loop_
_entity_poly.entity_id
_entity_poly.type
_entity_poly.pdbx_seq_one_letter_code
_entity_poly.pdbx_strand_id
1 'polypeptide(L)'
;MEESVDTEDLLINLAVESWRLCRMFQRSIDASDIRAAGRQSNQIRYFQRKLDDSLAPLGLRLVTLDGQPYDVGMAATALNAADFGPEDTLYVDQMMEPIVMGPDGVRRTGTMMLRN
;
A
#
# COMPACT_ATOMS: atom_id res chain seq x y z
N MET A 1 -19.93 -29.57 7.19
CA MET A 1 -20.02 -28.10 7.05
C MET A 1 -18.94 -27.73 6.07
N GLU A 2 -19.29 -27.36 4.84
CA GLU A 2 -18.34 -26.67 3.96
C GLU A 2 -18.11 -25.28 4.56
N GLU A 3 -16.88 -24.96 4.93
CA GLU A 3 -16.50 -23.58 5.21
C GLU A 3 -16.78 -22.75 3.96
N SER A 4 -17.70 -21.80 4.05
CA SER A 4 -17.93 -20.84 2.98
C SER A 4 -16.66 -20.02 2.81
N VAL A 5 -16.03 -20.13 1.65
CA VAL A 5 -14.84 -19.34 1.30
C VAL A 5 -15.17 -17.85 1.39
N ASP A 6 -14.43 -17.13 2.23
CA ASP A 6 -14.54 -15.67 2.31
C ASP A 6 -13.97 -15.03 1.04
N THR A 7 -14.86 -14.73 0.10
CA THR A 7 -14.49 -14.21 -1.21
C THR A 7 -14.00 -12.76 -1.13
N GLU A 8 -14.44 -11.97 -0.13
CA GLU A 8 -13.95 -10.62 0.08
C GLU A 8 -12.48 -10.66 0.51
N ASP A 9 -12.13 -11.51 1.49
CA ASP A 9 -10.74 -11.63 1.93
C ASP A 9 -9.81 -12.12 0.81
N LEU A 10 -10.24 -13.09 0.00
CA LEU A 10 -9.48 -13.52 -1.18
C LEU A 10 -9.25 -12.39 -2.18
N LEU A 11 -10.26 -11.56 -2.43
CA LEU A 11 -10.12 -10.40 -3.30
C LEU A 11 -9.17 -9.35 -2.71
N ILE A 12 -9.28 -9.09 -1.40
CA ILE A 12 -8.37 -8.19 -0.69
C ILE A 12 -6.93 -8.69 -0.79
N ASN A 13 -6.69 -9.98 -0.57
CA ASN A 13 -5.38 -10.61 -0.74
C ASN A 13 -4.82 -10.36 -2.14
N LEU A 14 -5.61 -10.64 -3.18
CA LEU A 14 -5.19 -10.43 -4.57
C LEU A 14 -4.92 -8.94 -4.88
N ALA A 15 -5.74 -8.04 -4.36
CA ALA A 15 -5.58 -6.60 -4.55
C ALA A 15 -4.29 -6.07 -3.89
N VAL A 16 -4.00 -6.51 -2.67
CA VAL A 16 -2.76 -6.16 -1.94
C VAL A 16 -1.53 -6.64 -2.71
N GLU A 17 -1.53 -7.88 -3.20
CA GLU A 17 -0.43 -8.42 -4.01
C GLU A 17 -0.26 -7.68 -5.35
N SER A 18 -1.38 -7.35 -6.01
CA SER A 18 -1.36 -6.56 -7.25
C SER A 18 -0.79 -5.16 -7.03
N TRP A 19 -1.13 -4.53 -5.90
CA TRP A 19 -0.59 -3.24 -5.49
C TRP A 19 0.92 -3.31 -5.24
N ARG A 20 1.38 -4.35 -4.52
CA ARG A 20 2.81 -4.60 -4.24
C ARG A 20 3.61 -4.76 -5.52
N LEU A 21 3.08 -5.51 -6.47
CA LEU A 21 3.69 -5.70 -7.78
C LEU A 21 3.83 -4.35 -8.52
N CYS A 22 2.77 -3.54 -8.54
CA CYS A 22 2.82 -2.19 -9.12
C CYS A 22 3.88 -1.32 -8.44
N ARG A 23 3.99 -1.38 -7.11
CA ARG A 23 5.01 -0.63 -6.35
C ARG A 23 6.43 -1.08 -6.66
N MET A 24 6.68 -2.38 -6.77
CA MET A 24 7.99 -2.93 -7.12
C MET A 24 8.46 -2.42 -8.48
N PHE A 25 7.58 -2.43 -9.48
CA PHE A 25 7.89 -1.89 -10.80
C PHE A 25 8.07 -0.37 -10.79
N GLN A 26 7.28 0.36 -10.01
CA GLN A 26 7.42 1.82 -9.91
C GLN A 26 8.82 2.17 -9.38
N ARG A 27 9.27 1.51 -8.29
CA ARG A 27 10.62 1.71 -7.74
C ARG A 27 11.71 1.37 -8.74
N SER A 28 11.55 0.29 -9.51
CA SER A 28 12.50 -0.07 -10.56
C SER A 28 12.60 0.97 -11.66
N ILE A 29 11.49 1.65 -12.00
CA ILE A 29 11.49 2.72 -13.01
C ILE A 29 12.17 3.97 -12.45
N ASP A 30 11.84 4.36 -11.22
CA ASP A 30 12.38 5.56 -10.58
C ASP A 30 13.92 5.46 -10.40
N ALA A 31 14.46 4.24 -10.33
CA ALA A 31 15.91 3.98 -10.30
C ALA A 31 16.60 3.90 -11.69
N SER A 32 15.85 4.01 -12.80
CA SER A 32 16.35 3.78 -14.17
C SER A 32 16.47 5.06 -15.02
N ASP A 33 17.27 5.02 -16.10
CA ASP A 33 17.55 6.17 -16.96
C ASP A 33 16.28 6.71 -17.68
N ILE A 34 16.10 8.04 -17.59
CA ILE A 34 14.84 8.81 -17.71
C ILE A 34 14.08 8.60 -19.03
N ARG A 35 14.75 8.14 -20.09
CA ARG A 35 14.19 8.11 -21.46
C ARG A 35 13.20 6.97 -21.73
N ALA A 36 13.26 5.86 -20.99
CA ALA A 36 12.27 4.77 -21.08
C ALA A 36 11.18 4.86 -20.01
N ALA A 37 11.43 5.62 -18.94
CA ALA A 37 10.60 5.71 -17.74
C ALA A 37 9.18 6.22 -18.04
N GLY A 38 9.01 7.25 -18.87
CA GLY A 38 7.71 7.90 -19.06
C GLY A 38 6.58 6.97 -19.56
N ARG A 39 6.87 6.07 -20.52
CA ARG A 39 5.87 5.11 -21.03
C ARG A 39 5.53 4.03 -20.03
N GLN A 40 6.53 3.54 -19.29
CA GLN A 40 6.32 2.50 -18.27
C GLN A 40 5.58 3.08 -17.05
N SER A 41 5.91 4.30 -16.61
CA SER A 41 5.19 4.97 -15.52
C SER A 41 3.71 5.20 -15.86
N ASN A 42 3.39 5.56 -17.11
CA ASN A 42 1.99 5.70 -17.53
C ASN A 42 1.23 4.37 -17.45
N GLN A 43 1.88 3.26 -17.81
CA GLN A 43 1.27 1.93 -17.70
C GLN A 43 1.01 1.54 -16.23
N ILE A 44 1.97 1.79 -15.32
CA ILE A 44 1.76 1.52 -13.89
C ILE A 44 0.60 2.34 -13.34
N ARG A 45 0.54 3.64 -13.64
CA ARG A 45 -0.59 4.48 -13.20
C ARG A 45 -1.93 3.98 -13.74
N TYR A 46 -1.95 3.47 -14.97
CA TYR A 46 -3.15 2.84 -15.53
C TYR A 46 -3.56 1.59 -14.75
N PHE A 47 -2.62 0.69 -14.44
CA PHE A 47 -2.89 -0.51 -13.64
C PHE A 47 -3.39 -0.18 -12.23
N GLN A 48 -2.75 0.79 -11.57
CA GLN A 48 -3.18 1.25 -10.25
C GLN A 48 -4.60 1.80 -10.30
N ARG A 49 -4.93 2.66 -11.26
CA ARG A 49 -6.29 3.16 -11.44
C ARG A 49 -7.29 2.04 -11.70
N LYS A 50 -6.94 1.04 -12.51
CA LYS A 50 -7.81 -0.12 -12.75
C LYS A 50 -8.05 -0.95 -11.51
N LEU A 51 -7.04 -1.11 -10.66
CA LEU A 51 -7.18 -1.75 -9.37
C LEU A 51 -8.16 -0.97 -8.47
N ASP A 52 -8.00 0.34 -8.37
CA ASP A 52 -8.91 1.20 -7.60
C ASP A 52 -10.35 1.14 -8.15
N ASP A 53 -10.53 1.24 -9.47
CA ASP A 53 -11.83 1.13 -10.14
C ASP A 53 -12.51 -0.21 -9.86
N SER A 54 -11.75 -1.30 -9.75
CA SER A 54 -12.29 -2.64 -9.44
C SER A 54 -12.72 -2.80 -7.99
N LEU A 55 -12.08 -2.09 -7.05
CA LEU A 55 -12.41 -2.12 -5.63
C LEU A 55 -13.54 -1.16 -5.26
N ALA A 56 -13.67 -0.05 -5.99
CA ALA A 56 -14.62 1.02 -5.69
C ALA A 56 -16.10 0.56 -5.56
N PRO A 57 -16.64 -0.34 -6.40
CA PRO A 57 -18.03 -0.83 -6.26
C PRO A 57 -18.30 -1.58 -4.96
N LEU A 58 -17.24 -2.11 -4.31
CA LEU A 58 -17.32 -2.80 -3.03
C LEU A 58 -17.10 -1.84 -1.84
N GLY A 59 -16.89 -0.55 -2.13
CA GLY A 59 -16.50 0.45 -1.12
C GLY A 59 -15.10 0.22 -0.54
N LEU A 60 -14.29 -0.63 -1.19
CA LEU A 60 -12.93 -0.91 -0.78
C LEU A 60 -11.96 0.12 -1.37
N ARG A 61 -10.96 0.53 -0.59
CA ARG A 61 -9.91 1.47 -1.01
C ARG A 61 -8.56 1.04 -0.46
N LEU A 62 -7.53 1.13 -1.29
CA LEU A 62 -6.14 0.99 -0.87
C LEU A 62 -5.60 2.36 -0.48
N VAL A 63 -5.10 2.49 0.74
CA VAL A 63 -4.59 3.75 1.29
C VAL A 63 -3.12 3.61 1.61
N THR A 64 -2.34 4.63 1.22
CA THR A 64 -0.91 4.71 1.48
C THR A 64 -0.62 5.96 2.30
N LEU A 65 0.43 5.90 3.13
CA LEU A 65 0.81 6.98 4.04
C LEU A 65 2.21 7.52 3.76
N ASP A 66 2.82 7.16 2.62
CA ASP A 66 4.18 7.54 2.27
C ASP A 66 4.39 9.06 2.40
N GLY A 67 5.47 9.46 3.06
CA GLY A 67 5.83 10.85 3.31
C GLY A 67 5.06 11.55 4.43
N GLN A 68 4.04 10.92 5.02
CA GLN A 68 3.31 11.50 6.16
C GLN A 68 4.14 11.41 7.46
N PRO A 69 3.96 12.34 8.42
CA PRO A 69 4.50 12.19 9.77
C PRO A 69 3.95 10.91 10.41
N TYR A 70 4.80 10.13 11.07
CA TYR A 70 4.38 8.89 11.73
C TYR A 70 3.70 9.17 13.08
N ASP A 71 2.65 8.41 13.35
CA ASP A 71 1.97 8.38 14.65
C ASP A 71 1.63 6.92 15.03
N VAL A 72 1.72 6.58 16.32
CA VAL A 72 1.48 5.23 16.84
C VAL A 72 0.04 4.76 16.59
N GLY A 73 -0.93 5.67 16.46
CA GLY A 73 -2.33 5.38 16.17
C GLY A 73 -2.64 5.10 14.70
N MET A 74 -1.65 5.16 13.80
CA MET A 74 -1.86 4.83 12.39
C MET A 74 -2.28 3.37 12.22
N ALA A 75 -3.19 3.11 11.29
CA ALA A 75 -3.68 1.76 10.99
C ALA A 75 -2.67 0.92 10.18
N ALA A 76 -1.39 0.97 10.54
CA ALA A 76 -0.32 0.23 9.89
C ALA A 76 0.84 -0.03 10.85
N THR A 77 1.49 -1.19 10.70
CA THR A 77 2.62 -1.60 11.53
C THR A 77 3.93 -1.11 10.94
N ALA A 78 4.75 -0.43 11.74
CA ALA A 78 6.11 -0.05 11.37
C ALA A 78 7.10 -1.19 11.67
N LEU A 79 7.76 -1.72 10.63
CA LEU A 79 8.64 -2.89 10.75
C LEU A 79 9.98 -2.57 11.43
N ASN A 80 10.46 -1.34 11.26
CA ASN A 80 11.73 -0.87 11.78
C ASN A 80 11.58 0.12 12.94
N ALA A 81 10.42 0.12 13.63
CA ALA A 81 10.18 1.04 14.75
C ALA A 81 11.22 0.88 15.87
N ALA A 82 11.76 -0.33 16.07
CA ALA A 82 12.77 -0.61 17.07
C ALA A 82 14.14 0.02 16.77
N ASP A 83 14.36 0.52 15.56
CA ASP A 83 15.62 1.13 15.14
C ASP A 83 15.71 2.62 15.56
N PHE A 84 14.64 3.19 16.12
CA PHE A 84 14.53 4.60 16.45
C PHE A 84 14.35 4.85 17.95
N GLY A 85 14.79 6.02 18.40
CA GLY A 85 14.62 6.50 19.76
C GLY A 85 13.25 7.17 19.99
N PRO A 86 12.82 7.33 21.25
CA PRO A 86 11.53 7.93 21.60
C PRO A 86 11.40 9.41 21.25
N GLU A 87 12.52 10.11 21.05
CA GLU A 87 12.56 11.54 20.71
C GLU A 87 12.69 11.77 19.19
N ASP A 88 12.80 10.71 18.39
CA ASP A 88 12.97 10.84 16.94
C ASP A 88 11.65 11.31 16.30
N THR A 89 11.73 12.35 15.48
CA THR A 89 10.60 12.76 14.63
C THR A 89 10.59 11.89 13.38
N LEU A 90 9.68 10.91 13.35
CA LEU A 90 9.63 9.92 12.29
C LEU A 90 8.60 10.28 11.21
N TYR A 91 8.90 9.86 9.99
CA TYR A 91 8.02 9.91 8.85
C TYR A 91 7.89 8.53 8.23
N VAL A 92 6.75 8.27 7.61
CA VAL A 92 6.58 7.07 6.78
C VAL A 92 7.49 7.20 5.58
N ASP A 93 8.55 6.38 5.53
CA ASP A 93 9.46 6.32 4.39
C ASP A 93 8.73 5.71 3.19
N GLN A 94 8.24 4.49 3.40
CA GLN A 94 7.51 3.76 2.37
C GLN A 94 6.52 2.76 2.96
N MET A 95 5.39 2.62 2.28
CA MET A 95 4.46 1.52 2.53
C MET A 95 4.97 0.23 1.88
N MET A 96 4.94 -0.86 2.65
CA MET A 96 5.23 -2.24 2.22
C MET A 96 3.95 -3.02 1.91
N GLU A 97 2.87 -2.71 2.64
CA GLU A 97 1.50 -3.12 2.35
C GLU A 97 0.58 -1.91 2.51
N PRO A 98 -0.43 -1.74 1.63
CA PRO A 98 -1.39 -0.66 1.79
C PRO A 98 -2.33 -0.98 2.95
N ILE A 99 -2.93 0.07 3.52
CA ILE A 99 -4.09 -0.08 4.39
C ILE A 99 -5.29 -0.36 3.48
N VAL A 100 -6.11 -1.35 3.83
CA VAL A 100 -7.35 -1.63 3.11
C VAL A 100 -8.50 -1.09 3.93
N MET A 101 -9.14 -0.04 3.41
CA MET A 101 -10.34 0.55 3.99
C MET A 101 -11.57 -0.05 3.30
N GLY A 102 -12.60 -0.37 4.06
CA GLY A 102 -13.93 -0.68 3.56
C GLY A 102 -14.97 0.33 4.03
N PRO A 103 -16.26 0.07 3.76
CA PRO A 103 -17.37 0.96 4.13
C PRO A 103 -17.42 1.27 5.63
N ASP A 104 -17.09 0.27 6.46
CA ASP A 104 -17.23 0.33 7.93
C ASP A 104 -15.91 0.64 8.65
N GLY A 105 -14.86 1.01 7.92
CA GLY A 105 -13.54 1.31 8.49
C GLY A 105 -12.42 0.41 7.97
N VAL A 106 -11.39 0.18 8.79
CA VAL A 106 -10.21 -0.60 8.40
C VAL A 106 -10.58 -2.08 8.25
N ARG A 107 -10.41 -2.62 7.05
CA ARG A 107 -10.56 -4.05 6.75
C ARG A 107 -9.23 -4.79 6.88
N ARG A 108 -8.11 -4.12 6.60
CA ARG A 108 -6.76 -4.64 6.82
C ARG A 108 -5.80 -3.52 7.14
N THR A 109 -4.97 -3.71 8.16
CA THR A 109 -3.89 -2.78 8.49
C THR A 109 -2.75 -2.87 7.49
N GLY A 110 -2.10 -1.75 7.22
CA GLY A 110 -0.92 -1.72 6.36
C GLY A 110 0.36 -2.12 7.08
N THR A 111 1.45 -2.12 6.32
CA THR A 111 2.81 -2.33 6.84
C THR A 111 3.72 -1.28 6.23
N MET A 112 4.63 -0.70 7.01
CA MET A 112 5.48 0.40 6.57
C MET A 112 6.92 0.31 7.08
N MET A 113 7.79 1.08 6.44
CA MET A 113 9.11 1.45 6.95
C MET A 113 9.09 2.93 7.33
N LEU A 114 9.81 3.27 8.39
CA LEU A 114 9.99 4.63 8.89
C LEU A 114 11.38 5.16 8.52
N ARG A 115 11.50 6.50 8.50
CA ARG A 115 12.76 7.24 8.45
C ARG A 115 12.68 8.47 9.37
N ASN A 116 13.83 9.01 9.74
CA ASN A 116 13.96 10.35 10.34
C ASN A 116 14.29 11.41 9.28
#